data_AF-A0A139L148-F1
#
_entry.id   AF-A0A139L148-F1
#
_cell.length_a   1.000
_cell.length_b   1.000
_cell.length_c   1.000
_cell.angle_alpha   90.00
_cell.angle_beta   90.00
_cell.angle_gamma   90.00
#
_symmetry.space_group_name_H-M   'P 1'
#
loop_
_entity.id
_entity.type
_entity.pdbx_description
1 polymer ?
#
loop_
_entity_poly.entity_id
_entity_poly.type
_entity_poly.pdbx_seq_one_letter_code
_entity_poly.pdbx_strand_id
1 'polypeptide(L)'
;MKKKNSSLFKVDILVYPQLYFKNLIITQIYQACLEVSPAIEISLWKGSRLTAQVIFPVYNDGYNGAMKNIRWGYLTLDQSVRLPHNVWLKTVVGVFDTNCYGAEASVFHPLKDERFSLEGKFGLVGIGYFNNFSSFRYNGETRWYWSVGSNFYWSKYNTEFKLRAEQYLLKDVGVAIEMTRYFRYAAVGFYAEKSDKARLNGGFRISVALPPYRYKRRGHMPRISTGFGTGISYNAGNESKYYLMPHTRADDNVLKRNQYNPYFIKSELLNF
;
A
#
# COMPACT_ATOMS: atom_id res chain seq x y z
N MET A 1 4.31 37.01 4.42
CA MET A 1 3.08 36.22 4.10
C MET A 1 2.90 35.10 5.13
N LYS A 2 1.97 35.21 6.09
CA LYS A 2 1.63 34.09 7.00
C LYS A 2 0.95 32.98 6.18
N LYS A 3 1.55 31.78 6.09
CA LYS A 3 0.93 30.62 5.44
C LYS A 3 -0.32 30.22 6.21
N LYS A 4 -1.50 30.52 5.66
CA LYS A 4 -2.83 30.35 6.28
C LYS A 4 -3.20 28.89 6.57
N ASN A 5 -2.47 27.91 6.02
CA ASN A 5 -2.71 26.47 6.25
C ASN A 5 -1.41 25.67 6.14
N SER A 6 -0.52 25.81 7.12
CA SER A 6 0.72 25.02 7.19
C SER A 6 0.43 23.57 7.55
N SER A 7 1.07 22.60 6.88
CA SER A 7 1.03 21.18 7.27
C SER A 7 2.16 20.78 8.23
N LEU A 8 3.00 21.74 8.65
CA LEU A 8 4.14 21.50 9.52
C LEU A 8 3.70 20.93 10.89
N PHE A 9 4.34 19.83 11.28
CA PHE A 9 4.17 19.09 12.53
C PHE A 9 2.73 18.65 12.83
N LYS A 10 1.90 18.48 11.80
CA LYS A 10 0.57 17.91 11.99
C LYS A 10 0.66 16.41 12.20
N VAL A 11 0.00 15.93 13.25
CA VAL A 11 -0.08 14.52 13.64
C VAL A 11 -1.43 13.96 13.21
N ASP A 12 -1.40 12.78 12.59
CA ASP A 12 -2.55 11.95 12.25
C ASP A 12 -2.34 10.58 12.91
N ILE A 13 -3.34 10.12 13.67
CA ILE A 13 -3.37 8.78 14.27
C ILE A 13 -4.36 7.96 13.44
N LEU A 14 -3.86 6.92 12.79
CA LEU A 14 -4.63 6.08 11.88
C LEU A 14 -4.68 4.65 12.41
N VAL A 15 -5.86 4.04 12.40
CA VAL A 15 -6.01 2.63 12.80
C VAL A 15 -6.33 1.80 11.57
N TYR A 16 -5.45 0.87 11.23
CA TYR A 16 -5.62 -0.03 10.09
C TYR A 16 -6.01 -1.44 10.59
N PRO A 17 -7.29 -1.85 10.51
CA PRO A 17 -7.62 -3.25 10.70
C PRO A 17 -7.21 -4.07 9.48
N GLN A 18 -6.62 -5.23 9.71
CA GLN A 18 -6.14 -6.17 8.71
C GLN A 18 -6.73 -7.54 8.97
N LEU A 19 -7.25 -8.16 7.93
CA LEU A 19 -7.99 -9.40 8.00
C LEU A 19 -7.41 -10.39 7.01
N TYR A 20 -6.91 -11.51 7.52
CA TYR A 20 -6.27 -12.55 6.74
C TYR A 20 -7.08 -13.83 6.82
N PHE A 21 -7.32 -14.45 5.67
CA PHE A 21 -7.93 -15.76 5.57
C PHE A 21 -7.08 -16.68 4.70
N LYS A 22 -6.96 -17.93 5.11
CA LYS A 22 -6.33 -18.97 4.30
C LYS A 22 -7.14 -20.25 4.43
N ASN A 23 -7.20 -20.98 3.32
CA ASN A 23 -7.79 -22.31 3.25
C ASN A 23 -6.67 -23.27 2.85
N LEU A 24 -5.94 -23.76 3.85
CA LEU A 24 -4.81 -24.67 3.66
C LEU A 24 -4.99 -26.02 4.36
N ILE A 25 -5.97 -26.15 5.26
CA ILE A 25 -6.17 -27.34 6.08
C ILE A 25 -7.48 -28.00 5.68
N ILE A 26 -7.43 -29.30 5.38
CA ILE A 26 -8.59 -30.08 4.93
C ILE A 26 -9.68 -30.17 6.02
N THR A 27 -9.29 -30.15 7.30
CA THR A 27 -10.20 -30.30 8.45
C THR A 27 -10.94 -29.03 8.85
N GLN A 28 -10.61 -27.86 8.28
CA GLN A 28 -11.26 -26.59 8.59
C GLN A 28 -11.51 -25.78 7.32
N ILE A 29 -12.72 -25.23 7.19
CA ILE A 29 -13.12 -24.51 5.97
C ILE A 29 -12.30 -23.21 5.78
N TYR A 30 -11.99 -22.47 6.85
CA TYR A 30 -11.12 -21.29 6.81
C TYR A 30 -10.37 -21.09 8.13
N GLN A 31 -9.13 -20.63 8.03
CA GLN A 31 -8.36 -20.08 9.15
C GLN A 31 -8.32 -18.56 9.04
N ALA A 32 -8.65 -17.86 10.13
CA ALA A 32 -8.77 -16.41 10.17
C ALA A 32 -7.75 -15.76 11.12
N CYS A 33 -7.20 -14.62 10.73
CA CYS A 33 -6.40 -13.76 11.60
C CYS A 33 -6.84 -12.31 11.44
N LEU A 34 -7.11 -11.66 12.57
CA LEU A 34 -7.45 -10.26 12.66
C LEU A 34 -6.33 -9.53 13.41
N GLU A 35 -5.75 -8.54 12.74
CA GLU A 35 -4.74 -7.66 13.31
C GLU A 35 -5.25 -6.21 13.27
N VAL A 36 -4.82 -5.42 14.24
CA VAL A 36 -5.09 -3.98 14.28
C VAL A 36 -3.77 -3.26 14.37
N SER A 37 -3.54 -2.36 13.42
CA SER A 37 -2.24 -1.72 13.22
C SER A 37 -2.36 -0.20 13.36
N PRO A 38 -2.41 0.35 14.60
CA PRO A 38 -2.35 1.78 14.81
C PRO A 38 -1.02 2.35 14.29
N ALA A 39 -1.13 3.36 13.45
CA ALA A 39 -0.04 4.10 12.85
C ALA A 39 -0.14 5.58 13.23
N ILE A 40 0.99 6.16 13.57
CA ILE A 40 1.16 7.59 13.79
C ILE A 40 1.85 8.14 12.55
N GLU A 41 1.19 9.07 11.86
CA GLU A 41 1.72 9.80 10.70
C GLU A 41 2.00 11.26 11.10
N ILE A 42 3.23 11.71 10.94
CA ILE A 42 3.68 13.07 11.28
C ILE A 42 4.18 13.75 10.02
N SER A 43 3.57 14.89 9.65
CA SER A 43 4.05 15.72 8.55
C SER A 43 5.15 16.65 9.04
N LEU A 44 6.42 16.32 8.80
CA LEU A 44 7.56 17.09 9.33
C LEU A 44 7.80 18.38 8.53
N TRP A 45 7.72 18.31 7.20
CA TRP A 45 7.84 19.44 6.27
C TRP A 45 6.99 19.23 5.03
N LYS A 46 7.06 20.16 4.07
CA LYS A 46 6.22 20.10 2.86
C LYS A 46 6.56 18.84 2.06
N GLY A 47 5.56 17.97 1.92
CA GLY A 47 5.67 16.74 1.14
C GLY A 47 6.34 15.59 1.89
N SER A 48 6.80 15.78 3.13
CA SER A 48 7.29 14.66 3.93
C SER A 48 6.25 14.11 4.89
N ARG A 49 6.41 12.84 5.23
CA ARG A 49 5.63 12.16 6.25
C ARG A 49 6.47 11.08 6.92
N LEU A 50 6.49 11.11 8.24
CA LEU A 50 7.07 10.06 9.07
C LEU A 50 5.92 9.17 9.56
N THR A 51 6.01 7.88 9.32
CA THR A 51 5.01 6.89 9.72
C THR A 51 5.65 5.89 10.67
N ALA A 52 5.05 5.71 11.85
CA ALA A 52 5.42 4.67 12.80
C ALA A 52 4.18 3.85 13.15
N GLN A 53 4.25 2.54 12.99
CA GLN A 53 3.14 1.62 13.19
C GLN A 53 3.52 0.46 14.11
N VAL A 54 2.60 0.10 14.99
CA VAL A 54 2.67 -1.12 15.80
C VAL A 54 1.51 -2.02 15.40
N ILE A 55 1.74 -3.32 15.29
CA ILE A 55 0.73 -4.31 14.90
C ILE A 55 0.35 -5.13 16.12
N PHE A 56 -0.96 -5.17 16.42
CA PHE A 56 -1.54 -5.95 17.50
C PHE A 56 -2.36 -7.12 16.93
N PRO A 57 -2.02 -8.37 17.25
CA PRO A 57 -2.88 -9.50 16.92
C PRO A 57 -4.08 -9.52 17.86
N VAL A 58 -5.29 -9.38 17.31
CA VAL A 58 -6.55 -9.39 18.08
C VAL A 58 -7.16 -10.78 18.12
N TYR A 59 -7.15 -11.46 16.97
CA TYR A 59 -7.65 -12.82 16.84
C TYR A 59 -6.75 -13.60 15.89
N ASN A 60 -6.43 -14.83 16.24
CA ASN A 60 -5.57 -15.68 15.44
C ASN A 60 -5.97 -17.14 15.62
N ASP A 61 -6.55 -17.71 14.57
CA ASP A 61 -6.95 -19.11 14.48
C ASP A 61 -6.06 -19.83 13.46
N GLY A 62 -4.89 -20.30 13.92
CA GLY A 62 -3.99 -21.15 13.12
C GLY A 62 -2.91 -20.43 12.30
N TYR A 63 -2.64 -19.15 12.56
CA TYR A 63 -1.46 -18.45 12.04
C TYR A 63 -0.31 -18.51 13.06
N ASN A 64 0.87 -18.94 12.61
CA ASN A 64 2.04 -19.16 13.47
C ASN A 64 3.10 -18.05 13.33
N GLY A 65 4.11 -18.07 14.20
CA GLY A 65 5.24 -17.15 14.13
C GLY A 65 4.90 -15.73 14.60
N ALA A 66 5.34 -14.72 13.85
CA ALA A 66 5.25 -13.30 14.22
C ALA A 66 3.80 -12.76 14.32
N MET A 67 2.81 -13.44 13.74
CA MET A 67 1.39 -13.06 13.81
C MET A 67 0.73 -13.38 15.16
N LYS A 68 1.44 -14.03 16.09
CA LYS A 68 0.98 -14.22 17.47
C LYS A 68 1.44 -13.13 18.43
N ASN A 69 2.46 -12.36 18.03
CA ASN A 69 3.10 -11.39 18.91
C ASN A 69 2.82 -9.97 18.45
N ILE A 70 2.81 -9.04 19.42
CA ILE A 70 2.88 -7.62 19.13
C ILE A 70 4.21 -7.35 18.42
N ARG A 71 4.21 -6.57 17.35
CA ARG A 71 5.42 -6.29 16.56
C ARG A 71 5.40 -4.89 15.96
N TRP A 72 6.58 -4.41 15.56
CA TRP A 72 6.68 -3.23 14.70
C TRP A 72 6.10 -3.54 13.31
N GLY A 73 5.33 -2.59 12.78
CA GLY A 73 4.93 -2.56 11.38
C GLY A 73 5.85 -1.61 10.60
N TYR A 74 5.26 -0.64 9.93
CA TYR A 74 6.01 0.39 9.21
C TYR A 74 6.75 1.36 10.16
N LEU A 75 8.00 1.63 9.85
CA LEU A 75 8.77 2.76 10.37
C LEU A 75 9.46 3.44 9.19
N THR A 76 8.79 4.42 8.58
CA THR A 76 9.19 4.97 7.27
C THR A 76 9.16 6.48 7.25
N LEU A 77 10.11 7.08 6.54
CA LEU A 77 10.10 8.48 6.16
C LEU A 77 9.89 8.56 4.64
N ASP A 78 8.77 9.15 4.22
CA ASP A 78 8.50 9.42 2.82
C ASP A 78 8.64 10.92 2.49
N GLN A 79 9.10 11.19 1.26
CA GLN A 79 9.18 12.51 0.66
C GLN A 79 8.52 12.49 -0.71
N SER A 80 7.52 13.33 -0.91
CA SER A 80 6.81 13.50 -2.19
C SER A 80 7.07 14.90 -2.75
N VAL A 81 7.47 14.95 -4.02
CA VAL A 81 7.76 16.20 -4.75
C VAL A 81 7.05 16.15 -6.11
N ARG A 82 6.41 17.25 -6.48
CA ARG A 82 5.88 17.45 -7.84
C ARG A 82 6.94 18.20 -8.66
N LEU A 83 7.45 17.53 -9.68
CA LEU A 83 8.39 18.07 -10.64
C LEU A 83 7.63 18.80 -11.78
N PRO A 84 8.33 19.58 -12.62
CA PRO A 84 7.77 20.12 -13.85
C PRO A 84 7.14 19.03 -14.73
N HIS A 85 6.21 19.40 -15.62
CA HIS A 85 5.49 18.47 -16.50
C HIS A 85 4.62 17.43 -15.75
N ASN A 86 4.06 17.78 -14.60
CA ASN A 86 3.17 16.92 -13.81
C ASN A 86 3.77 15.57 -13.40
N VAL A 87 5.10 15.46 -13.34
CA VAL A 87 5.76 14.26 -12.83
C VAL A 87 5.75 14.29 -11.30
N TRP A 88 5.25 13.23 -10.69
CA TRP A 88 5.24 13.04 -9.25
C TRP A 88 6.36 12.08 -8.89
N LEU A 89 7.32 12.57 -8.12
CA LEU A 89 8.39 11.76 -7.55
C LEU A 89 8.11 11.54 -6.07
N LYS A 90 8.23 10.29 -5.62
CA LYS A 90 8.11 9.92 -4.22
C LYS A 90 9.27 9.02 -3.84
N THR A 91 9.93 9.33 -2.75
CA THR A 91 10.96 8.50 -2.15
C THR A 91 10.54 8.07 -0.76
N VAL A 92 10.84 6.83 -0.38
CA VAL A 92 10.52 6.25 0.92
C VAL A 92 11.75 5.56 1.45
N VAL A 93 12.10 5.78 2.71
CA VAL A 93 13.22 5.11 3.37
C VAL A 93 12.77 4.62 4.74
N GLY A 94 13.18 3.42 5.13
CA GLY A 94 12.94 2.90 6.47
C GLY A 94 12.70 1.40 6.49
N VAL A 95 11.94 0.95 7.49
CA VAL A 95 11.49 -0.43 7.64
C VAL A 95 10.03 -0.49 7.19
N PHE A 96 9.76 -1.37 6.24
CA PHE A 96 8.43 -1.54 5.65
C PHE A 96 8.06 -3.02 5.59
N ASP A 97 6.94 -3.34 4.94
CA ASP A 97 6.30 -4.64 5.02
C ASP A 97 7.22 -5.80 4.57
N THR A 98 6.88 -7.02 4.99
CA THR A 98 7.68 -8.24 4.71
C THR A 98 9.06 -8.22 5.38
N ASN A 99 9.20 -7.59 6.56
CA ASN A 99 10.46 -7.52 7.32
C ASN A 99 11.62 -7.02 6.46
N CYS A 100 11.37 -5.95 5.73
CA CYS A 100 12.30 -5.38 4.78
C CYS A 100 12.70 -3.98 5.24
N TYR A 101 13.98 -3.65 5.11
CA TYR A 101 14.47 -2.30 5.33
C TYR A 101 15.19 -1.81 4.08
N GLY A 102 15.08 -0.52 3.78
CA GLY A 102 15.76 0.02 2.61
C GLY A 102 15.15 1.32 2.13
N ALA A 103 15.28 1.55 0.83
CA ALA A 103 14.80 2.74 0.15
C ALA A 103 14.05 2.36 -1.13
N GLU A 104 12.95 3.06 -1.42
CA GLU A 104 12.22 2.98 -2.68
C GLU A 104 12.04 4.37 -3.27
N ALA A 105 12.21 4.48 -4.58
CA ALA A 105 11.81 5.62 -5.37
C ALA A 105 10.69 5.20 -6.32
N SER A 106 9.61 5.99 -6.36
CA SER A 106 8.50 5.82 -7.29
C SER A 106 8.25 7.11 -8.07
N VAL A 107 7.97 6.96 -9.35
CA VAL A 107 7.65 8.03 -10.29
C VAL A 107 6.29 7.75 -10.88
N PHE A 108 5.43 8.76 -10.91
CA PHE A 108 4.13 8.71 -11.55
C PHE A 108 3.97 9.91 -12.48
N HIS A 109 3.65 9.65 -13.75
CA HIS A 109 3.46 10.68 -14.75
C HIS A 109 2.13 10.46 -15.50
N PRO A 110 1.11 11.30 -15.26
CA PRO A 110 -0.09 11.32 -16.09
C PRO A 110 0.23 11.97 -17.44
N LEU A 111 -0.20 11.32 -18.52
CA LEU A 111 -0.09 11.86 -19.88
C LEU A 111 -1.15 12.95 -20.13
N LYS A 112 -1.06 13.64 -21.28
CA LYS A 112 -1.88 14.82 -21.60
C LYS A 112 -3.39 14.63 -21.43
N ASP A 113 -3.91 13.43 -21.72
CA ASP A 113 -5.34 13.12 -21.59
C ASP A 113 -5.76 12.68 -20.17
N GLU A 114 -4.82 12.54 -19.24
CA GLU A 114 -4.97 12.08 -17.85
C GLU A 114 -5.62 10.69 -17.68
N ARG A 115 -6.09 10.06 -18.76
CA ARG A 115 -6.59 8.69 -18.81
C ARG A 115 -5.44 7.70 -18.81
N PHE A 116 -4.34 8.05 -19.43
CA PHE A 116 -3.13 7.24 -19.44
C PHE A 116 -2.12 7.80 -18.44
N SER A 117 -1.48 6.93 -17.69
CA SER A 117 -0.37 7.29 -16.82
C SER A 117 0.73 6.25 -16.88
N LEU A 118 1.96 6.70 -16.65
CA LEU A 118 3.14 5.85 -16.53
C LEU A 118 3.55 5.83 -15.06
N GLU A 119 3.91 4.63 -14.58
CA GLU A 119 4.36 4.37 -13.23
C GLU A 119 5.70 3.64 -13.30
N GLY A 120 6.67 4.10 -12.51
CA GLY A 120 7.95 3.44 -12.34
C GLY A 120 8.27 3.34 -10.86
N LYS A 121 8.77 2.20 -10.41
CA LYS A 121 9.25 1.96 -9.06
C LYS A 121 10.62 1.31 -9.11
N PHE A 122 11.49 1.70 -8.21
CA PHE A 122 12.80 1.11 -8.00
C PHE A 122 13.09 1.07 -6.51
N GLY A 123 13.44 -0.10 -5.97
CA GLY A 123 13.73 -0.30 -4.55
C GLY A 123 15.04 -1.02 -4.32
N LEU A 124 15.76 -0.58 -3.28
CA LEU A 124 16.96 -1.21 -2.72
C LEU A 124 16.64 -1.63 -1.28
N VAL A 125 16.64 -2.93 -1.02
CA VAL A 125 16.06 -3.52 0.19
C VAL A 125 16.93 -4.65 0.75
N GLY A 126 17.16 -4.65 2.05
CA GLY A 126 17.67 -5.78 2.83
C GLY A 126 16.59 -6.39 3.72
N ILE A 127 16.82 -7.60 4.21
CA ILE A 127 15.93 -8.24 5.17
C ILE A 127 16.30 -7.75 6.57
N GLY A 128 15.34 -7.15 7.28
CA GLY A 128 15.55 -6.69 8.64
C GLY A 128 14.25 -6.56 9.42
N TYR A 129 14.29 -6.97 10.69
CA TYR A 129 13.13 -6.97 11.56
C TYR A 129 13.52 -6.64 13.00
N PHE A 130 12.55 -6.11 13.73
CA PHE A 130 12.68 -5.91 15.16
C PHE A 130 12.30 -7.20 15.91
N ASN A 131 13.22 -7.69 16.72
CA ASN A 131 12.96 -8.79 17.63
C ASN A 131 12.50 -8.23 18.99
N ASN A 132 11.25 -8.51 19.36
CA ASN A 132 10.63 -8.14 20.65
C ASN A 132 10.87 -6.68 21.07
N PHE A 133 10.75 -5.72 20.14
CA PHE A 133 10.95 -4.28 20.37
C PHE A 133 12.33 -3.84 20.87
N SER A 134 13.27 -4.77 21.11
CA SER A 134 14.53 -4.50 21.81
C SER A 134 15.74 -4.48 20.88
N SER A 135 15.77 -5.30 19.83
CA SER A 135 16.93 -5.38 18.92
C SER A 135 16.50 -5.44 17.46
N PHE A 136 17.12 -4.63 16.62
CA PHE A 136 16.94 -4.67 15.17
C PHE A 136 17.93 -5.66 14.56
N ARG A 137 17.43 -6.78 14.03
CA ARG A 137 18.23 -7.75 13.29
C ARG A 137 18.18 -7.38 11.82
N TYR A 138 19.35 -7.27 11.18
CA TYR A 138 19.45 -7.04 9.75
C TYR A 138 20.37 -8.09 9.15
N ASN A 139 20.02 -8.54 7.94
CA ASN A 139 20.91 -9.32 7.10
C ASN A 139 21.65 -8.34 6.17
N GLY A 140 22.97 -8.48 6.05
CA GLY A 140 23.81 -7.60 5.22
C GLY A 140 23.56 -7.73 3.70
N GLU A 141 22.75 -8.71 3.27
CA GLU A 141 22.37 -8.87 1.88
C GLU A 141 21.40 -7.77 1.43
N THR A 142 21.82 -6.99 0.45
CA THR A 142 20.96 -6.02 -0.24
C THR A 142 20.45 -6.60 -1.56
N ARG A 143 19.15 -6.46 -1.81
CA ARG A 143 18.46 -6.87 -3.03
C ARG A 143 17.82 -5.63 -3.66
N TRP A 144 17.62 -5.69 -4.96
CA TRP A 144 16.95 -4.62 -5.68
C TRP A 144 15.79 -5.17 -6.49
N TYR A 145 14.76 -4.35 -6.65
CA TYR A 145 13.58 -4.65 -7.43
C TYR A 145 13.17 -3.43 -8.24
N TRP A 146 12.42 -3.67 -9.30
CA TRP A 146 11.87 -2.60 -10.12
C TRP A 146 10.51 -3.01 -10.68
N SER A 147 9.65 -2.02 -10.90
CA SER A 147 8.37 -2.18 -11.57
C SER A 147 8.20 -1.03 -12.53
N VAL A 148 7.83 -1.33 -13.77
CA VAL A 148 7.47 -0.31 -14.76
C VAL A 148 6.11 -0.68 -15.31
N GLY A 149 5.19 0.27 -15.31
CA GLY A 149 3.83 0.04 -15.73
C GLY A 149 3.16 1.21 -16.41
N SER A 150 2.11 0.87 -17.14
CA SER A 150 1.19 1.80 -17.74
C SER A 150 -0.21 1.56 -17.17
N ASN A 151 -0.91 2.64 -16.85
CA ASN A 151 -2.29 2.59 -16.39
C ASN A 151 -3.21 3.30 -17.39
N PHE A 152 -4.39 2.74 -17.61
CA PHE A 152 -5.47 3.30 -18.41
C PHE A 152 -6.74 3.40 -17.57
N TYR A 153 -7.30 4.60 -17.47
CA TYR A 153 -8.53 4.87 -16.73
C TYR A 153 -9.72 5.08 -17.67
N TRP A 154 -10.68 4.17 -17.57
CA TRP A 154 -11.96 4.25 -18.25
C TRP A 154 -12.98 5.01 -17.39
N SER A 155 -13.13 6.31 -17.68
CA SER A 155 -13.98 7.23 -16.92
C SER A 155 -15.46 6.84 -16.85
N LYS A 156 -16.05 6.34 -17.95
CA LYS A 156 -17.47 5.93 -18.02
C LYS A 156 -17.87 4.90 -16.94
N TYR A 157 -16.96 4.00 -16.58
CA TYR A 157 -17.23 2.91 -15.64
C TYR A 157 -16.40 3.01 -14.35
N ASN A 158 -15.65 4.11 -14.16
CA ASN A 158 -14.68 4.27 -13.08
C ASN A 158 -13.77 3.05 -12.90
N THR A 159 -13.25 2.53 -14.02
CA THR A 159 -12.43 1.32 -14.04
C THR A 159 -11.02 1.65 -14.53
N GLU A 160 -10.01 1.16 -13.83
CA GLU A 160 -8.60 1.28 -14.17
C GLU A 160 -8.04 -0.06 -14.61
N PHE A 161 -7.29 -0.04 -15.70
CA PHE A 161 -6.50 -1.16 -16.19
C PHE A 161 -5.04 -0.84 -15.99
N LYS A 162 -4.27 -1.75 -15.42
CA LYS A 162 -2.83 -1.62 -15.24
C LYS A 162 -2.13 -2.79 -15.91
N LEU A 163 -1.05 -2.46 -16.59
CA LEU A 163 -0.10 -3.42 -17.13
C LEU A 163 1.26 -3.07 -16.54
N ARG A 164 1.89 -4.02 -15.84
CA ARG A 164 3.18 -3.83 -15.17
C ARG A 164 4.13 -4.94 -15.57
N ALA A 165 5.38 -4.57 -15.84
CA ALA A 165 6.52 -5.48 -15.91
C ALA A 165 7.35 -5.28 -14.64
N GLU A 166 7.59 -6.37 -13.90
CA GLU A 166 8.14 -6.31 -12.54
C GLU A 166 9.25 -7.32 -12.37
N GLN A 167 10.29 -6.94 -11.63
CA GLN A 167 11.26 -7.87 -11.06
C GLN A 167 11.01 -7.96 -9.56
N TYR A 168 10.66 -9.15 -9.07
CA TYR A 168 10.36 -9.40 -7.66
C TYR A 168 11.62 -9.60 -6.81
N LEU A 169 11.46 -9.67 -5.48
CA LEU A 169 12.57 -9.83 -4.52
C LEU A 169 13.45 -11.07 -4.75
N LEU A 170 12.92 -12.12 -5.39
CA LEU A 170 13.65 -13.33 -5.76
C LEU A 170 14.34 -13.24 -7.14
N LYS A 171 14.43 -12.03 -7.70
CA LYS A 171 14.98 -11.72 -9.04
C LYS A 171 14.21 -12.37 -10.19
N ASP A 172 12.93 -12.67 -9.96
CA ASP A 172 12.08 -13.21 -11.01
C ASP A 172 11.40 -12.07 -11.74
N VAL A 173 11.48 -12.10 -13.06
CA VAL A 173 10.84 -11.11 -13.92
C VAL A 173 9.48 -11.65 -14.34
N GLY A 174 8.46 -10.83 -14.20
CA GLY A 174 7.10 -11.18 -14.55
C GLY A 174 6.30 -10.01 -15.10
N VAL A 175 5.12 -10.35 -15.61
CA VAL A 175 4.11 -9.40 -16.07
C VAL A 175 2.88 -9.53 -15.18
N ALA A 176 2.36 -8.40 -14.74
CA ALA A 176 1.17 -8.28 -13.93
C ALA A 176 0.12 -7.43 -14.67
N ILE A 177 -1.10 -7.95 -14.73
CA ILE A 177 -2.27 -7.23 -15.23
C ILE A 177 -3.25 -7.07 -14.08
N GLU A 178 -3.75 -5.85 -13.89
CA GLU A 178 -4.75 -5.54 -12.88
C GLU A 178 -5.91 -4.78 -13.52
N MET A 179 -7.14 -5.17 -13.20
CA MET A 179 -8.35 -4.45 -13.55
C MET A 179 -9.09 -4.11 -12.27
N THR A 180 -9.22 -2.83 -11.95
CA THR A 180 -9.86 -2.37 -10.72
C THR A 180 -10.99 -1.41 -11.03
N ARG A 181 -12.18 -1.72 -10.55
CA ARG A 181 -13.32 -0.80 -10.54
C ARG A 181 -13.42 -0.08 -9.21
N TYR A 182 -13.55 1.24 -9.29
CA TYR A 182 -13.66 2.13 -8.14
C TYR A 182 -15.10 2.55 -7.90
N PHE A 183 -15.50 2.45 -6.64
CA PHE A 183 -16.70 3.03 -6.07
C PHE A 183 -16.27 4.07 -5.01
N ARG A 184 -17.23 4.87 -4.54
CA ARG A 184 -16.98 5.94 -3.58
C ARG A 184 -16.25 5.50 -2.30
N TYR A 185 -16.62 4.35 -1.74
CA TYR A 185 -16.06 3.80 -0.50
C TYR A 185 -15.52 2.38 -0.66
N ALA A 186 -15.49 1.84 -1.87
CA ALA A 186 -15.01 0.49 -2.13
C ALA A 186 -14.29 0.42 -3.47
N ALA A 187 -13.35 -0.51 -3.60
CA ALA A 187 -12.71 -0.84 -4.86
C ALA A 187 -12.72 -2.37 -5.00
N VAL A 188 -13.09 -2.86 -6.18
CA VAL A 188 -13.07 -4.28 -6.50
C VAL A 188 -12.17 -4.45 -7.71
N GLY A 189 -11.12 -5.23 -7.57
CA GLY A 189 -10.17 -5.50 -8.64
C GLY A 189 -9.86 -6.96 -8.82
N PHE A 190 -9.44 -7.31 -10.01
CA PHE A 190 -8.93 -8.60 -10.41
C PHE A 190 -7.48 -8.43 -10.84
N TYR A 191 -6.63 -9.41 -10.52
CA TYR A 191 -5.25 -9.40 -10.97
C TYR A 191 -4.85 -10.77 -11.51
N ALA A 192 -3.97 -10.76 -12.49
CA ALA A 192 -3.32 -11.93 -13.03
C ALA A 192 -1.84 -11.62 -13.21
N GLU A 193 -0.99 -12.52 -12.75
CA GLU A 193 0.45 -12.36 -12.69
C GLU A 193 1.11 -13.62 -13.25
N LYS A 194 2.13 -13.42 -14.09
CA LYS A 194 2.94 -14.52 -14.63
C LYS A 194 4.39 -14.13 -14.53
N SER A 195 5.19 -14.99 -13.91
CA SER A 195 6.63 -14.82 -13.76
C SER A 195 7.35 -15.96 -14.48
N ASP A 196 8.62 -15.73 -14.80
CA ASP A 196 9.48 -16.74 -15.44
C ASP A 196 9.65 -18.00 -14.58
N LYS A 197 9.78 -17.83 -13.26
CA LYS A 197 10.04 -18.95 -12.32
C LYS A 197 8.80 -19.50 -11.63
N ALA A 198 7.63 -18.90 -11.83
CA ALA A 198 6.40 -19.28 -11.13
C ALA A 198 5.24 -19.49 -12.11
N ARG A 199 4.35 -20.43 -11.77
CA ARG A 199 3.13 -20.66 -12.56
C ARG A 199 2.22 -19.43 -12.53
N LEU A 200 1.36 -19.32 -13.54
CA LEU A 200 0.37 -18.26 -13.64
C LEU A 200 -0.44 -18.21 -12.34
N ASN A 201 -0.47 -17.02 -11.76
CA ASN A 201 -1.23 -16.74 -10.56
C ASN A 201 -2.29 -15.68 -10.84
N GLY A 202 -3.37 -15.68 -10.06
CA GLY A 202 -4.43 -14.70 -10.21
C GLY A 202 -5.34 -14.68 -9.00
N GLY A 203 -6.17 -13.64 -8.95
CA GLY A 203 -7.00 -13.42 -7.78
C GLY A 203 -7.84 -12.16 -7.90
N PHE A 204 -8.46 -11.80 -6.78
CA PHE A 204 -9.23 -10.57 -6.67
C PHE A 204 -8.87 -9.83 -5.38
N ARG A 205 -9.05 -8.51 -5.41
CA ARG A 205 -8.78 -7.60 -4.31
C ARG A 205 -10.01 -6.75 -4.08
N ILE A 206 -10.53 -6.78 -2.86
CA ILE A 206 -11.64 -5.93 -2.44
C ILE A 206 -11.10 -5.00 -1.37
N SER A 207 -11.14 -3.70 -1.60
CA SER A 207 -10.78 -2.70 -0.60
C SER A 207 -12.00 -1.90 -0.20
N VAL A 208 -12.24 -1.73 1.10
CA VAL A 208 -13.38 -0.98 1.63
C VAL A 208 -12.85 0.10 2.58
N ALA A 209 -13.32 1.33 2.40
CA ALA A 209 -13.08 2.40 3.35
C ALA A 209 -14.00 2.22 4.55
N LEU A 210 -13.45 2.27 5.76
CA LEU A 210 -14.24 2.18 6.97
C LEU A 210 -14.66 3.58 7.45
N PRO A 211 -15.87 3.75 8.00
CA PRO A 211 -16.28 5.01 8.60
C PRO A 211 -15.43 5.34 9.85
N PRO A 212 -15.39 6.62 10.30
CA PRO A 212 -15.99 7.81 9.68
C PRO A 212 -15.36 8.20 8.32
N TYR A 213 -16.12 8.83 7.41
CA TYR A 213 -15.58 9.23 6.09
C TYR A 213 -15.13 10.69 6.01
N ARG A 214 -15.60 11.53 6.93
CA ARG A 214 -15.28 12.96 6.97
C ARG A 214 -14.72 13.29 8.34
N TYR A 215 -13.58 13.95 8.34
CA TYR A 215 -12.91 14.36 9.57
C TYR A 215 -12.44 15.79 9.44
N LYS A 216 -12.80 16.62 10.41
CA LYS A 216 -12.32 17.99 10.51
C LYS A 216 -11.25 18.04 11.59
N ARG A 217 -10.04 18.47 11.22
CA ARG A 217 -8.98 18.75 12.18
C ARG A 217 -9.35 20.04 12.93
N ARG A 218 -9.40 19.98 14.27
CA ARG A 218 -9.57 21.16 15.13
C ARG A 218 -8.19 21.63 15.62
N GLY A 219 -7.67 22.70 15.04
CA GLY A 219 -6.39 23.31 15.44
C GLY A 219 -5.20 22.35 15.36
N HIS A 220 -4.48 22.20 16.47
CA HIS A 220 -3.28 21.37 16.63
C HIS A 220 -3.55 19.96 17.18
N MET A 221 -4.81 19.60 17.49
CA MET A 221 -5.12 18.27 18.01
C MET A 221 -4.84 17.17 16.97
N PRO A 222 -4.30 16.01 17.38
CA PRO A 222 -4.13 14.88 16.50
C PRO A 222 -5.50 14.42 16.00
N ARG A 223 -5.60 14.15 14.70
CA ARG A 223 -6.82 13.58 14.12
C ARG A 223 -6.75 12.07 14.25
N ILE A 224 -7.80 11.47 14.79
CA ILE A 224 -7.96 10.02 14.85
C ILE A 224 -8.88 9.60 13.70
N SER A 225 -8.45 8.64 12.89
CA SER A 225 -9.21 8.12 11.75
C SER A 225 -8.91 6.64 11.55
N THR A 226 -9.82 5.93 10.88
CA THR A 226 -9.50 4.61 10.34
C THR A 226 -8.59 4.80 9.12
N GLY A 227 -7.74 3.83 8.86
CA GLY A 227 -6.98 3.73 7.63
C GLY A 227 -7.94 3.69 6.44
N PHE A 228 -7.69 4.53 5.44
CA PHE A 228 -8.58 4.61 4.28
C PHE A 228 -8.34 3.42 3.37
N GLY A 229 -9.17 2.37 3.44
CA GLY A 229 -9.13 1.25 2.50
C GLY A 229 -8.49 -0.02 3.09
N THR A 230 -9.23 -0.68 3.97
CA THR A 230 -8.91 -2.05 4.40
C THR A 230 -9.22 -3.03 3.29
N GLY A 231 -8.24 -3.86 2.91
CA GLY A 231 -8.33 -4.75 1.77
C GLY A 231 -8.37 -6.22 2.15
N ILE A 232 -9.21 -6.99 1.47
CA ILE A 232 -9.12 -8.46 1.40
C ILE A 232 -8.57 -8.79 0.01
N SER A 233 -7.52 -9.60 -0.04
CA SER A 233 -6.98 -10.14 -1.28
C SER A 233 -7.13 -11.66 -1.27
N TYR A 234 -7.77 -12.19 -2.29
CA TYR A 234 -7.84 -13.62 -2.53
C TYR A 234 -6.83 -13.99 -3.60
N ASN A 235 -6.01 -15.00 -3.31
CA ASN A 235 -5.01 -15.56 -4.20
C ASN A 235 -5.45 -16.99 -4.57
N ALA A 236 -5.68 -17.26 -5.85
CA ALA A 236 -6.12 -18.57 -6.32
C ALA A 236 -4.97 -19.59 -6.33
N GLY A 237 -3.73 -19.14 -6.46
CA GLY A 237 -2.55 -19.98 -6.36
C GLY A 237 -2.13 -20.21 -4.91
N ASN A 238 -1.51 -21.36 -4.64
CA ASN A 238 -0.85 -21.64 -3.35
C ASN A 238 0.56 -21.00 -3.26
N GLU A 239 0.84 -20.02 -4.12
CA GLU A 239 2.14 -19.40 -4.23
C GLU A 239 2.30 -18.30 -3.17
N SER A 240 3.28 -18.48 -2.28
CA SER A 240 3.51 -17.64 -1.10
C SER A 240 4.87 -16.95 -1.13
N LYS A 241 5.78 -17.36 -2.01
CA LYS A 241 7.18 -16.89 -2.06
C LYS A 241 7.48 -16.09 -3.32
N TYR A 242 6.87 -16.45 -4.45
CA TYR A 242 6.99 -15.68 -5.68
C TYR A 242 6.00 -14.51 -5.72
N TYR A 243 6.27 -13.53 -6.59
CA TYR A 243 5.48 -12.29 -6.74
C TYR A 243 5.54 -11.31 -5.55
N LEU A 244 6.48 -11.50 -4.61
CA LEU A 244 6.65 -10.61 -3.46
C LEU A 244 7.40 -9.33 -3.85
N MET A 245 6.70 -8.22 -3.70
CA MET A 245 7.25 -6.86 -3.63
C MET A 245 6.78 -6.24 -2.31
N PRO A 246 7.67 -5.57 -1.55
CA PRO A 246 7.29 -4.98 -0.30
C PRO A 246 6.40 -3.76 -0.55
N HIS A 247 5.30 -3.64 0.20
CA HIS A 247 4.59 -2.38 0.30
C HIS A 247 5.42 -1.44 1.16
N THR A 248 5.69 -0.24 0.66
CA THR A 248 6.59 0.70 1.35
C THR A 248 5.88 1.65 2.29
N ARG A 249 4.54 1.68 2.28
CA ARG A 249 3.74 2.55 3.15
C ARG A 249 2.50 1.83 3.67
N ALA A 250 2.11 2.16 4.91
CA ALA A 250 0.88 1.65 5.52
C ALA A 250 -0.40 2.06 4.76
N ASP A 251 -0.34 3.18 4.05
CA ASP A 251 -1.45 3.75 3.30
C ASP A 251 -1.42 3.43 1.79
N ASP A 252 -0.49 2.58 1.34
CA ASP A 252 -0.39 2.17 -0.07
C ASP A 252 -1.48 1.14 -0.38
N ASN A 253 -2.67 1.65 -0.68
CA ASN A 253 -3.80 0.82 -1.09
C ASN A 253 -4.49 1.37 -2.34
N VAL A 254 -5.26 0.47 -2.96
CA VAL A 254 -5.95 0.68 -4.23
C VAL A 254 -6.89 1.89 -4.14
N LEU A 255 -7.64 2.01 -3.05
CA LEU A 255 -8.58 3.12 -2.82
C LEU A 255 -7.89 4.49 -2.74
N LYS A 256 -6.76 4.60 -2.03
CA LYS A 256 -6.02 5.85 -1.86
C LYS A 256 -5.34 6.29 -3.15
N ARG A 257 -4.87 5.34 -3.96
CA ARG A 257 -4.22 5.60 -5.25
C ARG A 257 -5.15 6.35 -6.21
N ASN A 258 -6.43 5.99 -6.26
CA ASN A 258 -7.40 6.62 -7.16
C ASN A 258 -7.92 7.99 -6.68
N GLN A 259 -7.67 8.38 -5.42
CA GLN A 259 -8.09 9.70 -4.92
C GLN A 259 -7.47 10.88 -5.67
N TYR A 260 -6.35 10.65 -6.37
CA TYR A 260 -5.67 11.66 -7.17
C TYR A 260 -6.12 11.68 -8.64
N ASN A 261 -7.03 10.79 -9.05
CA ASN A 261 -7.50 10.70 -10.43
C ASN A 261 -8.57 11.77 -10.72
N PRO A 262 -8.32 12.72 -11.65
CA PRO A 262 -9.24 13.81 -11.95
C PRO A 262 -10.61 13.33 -12.44
N TYR A 263 -10.67 12.24 -13.22
CA TYR A 263 -11.93 11.69 -13.72
C TYR A 263 -12.77 11.06 -12.60
N PHE A 264 -12.14 10.37 -11.65
CA PHE A 264 -12.83 9.83 -10.49
C PHE A 264 -13.40 10.96 -9.63
N ILE A 265 -12.57 11.96 -9.30
CA ILE A 265 -12.99 13.15 -8.53
C ILE A 265 -14.18 13.84 -9.22
N LYS A 266 -14.11 14.04 -10.55
CA LYS A 266 -15.21 14.64 -11.32
C LYS A 266 -16.48 13.80 -11.27
N SER A 267 -16.37 12.48 -11.40
CA SER A 267 -17.53 11.57 -11.32
C SER A 267 -18.21 11.62 -9.95
N GLU A 268 -17.43 11.74 -8.87
CA GLU A 268 -17.96 11.85 -7.51
C GLU A 268 -18.59 13.23 -7.27
N LEU A 269 -18.06 14.31 -7.86
CA LEU A 269 -18.63 15.66 -7.76
C LEU A 269 -19.95 15.83 -8.51
N LEU A 270 -20.13 15.15 -9.64
CA LEU A 270 -21.34 15.23 -10.48
C LEU A 270 -22.51 14.39 -9.95
N ASN A 271 -22.25 13.44 -9.04
CA ASN A 271 -23.29 12.64 -8.38
C ASN A 271 -23.83 13.33 -7.10
N PHE A 272 -23.74 14.67 -7.05
CA PHE A 272 -24.30 15.54 -6.01
C PHE A 272 -25.27 16.56 -6.61
#